data_AF-A0A8X8GDP1-F1
#
_entry.id   AF-A0A8X8GDP1-F1
#
_cell.length_a   1.000
_cell.length_b   1.000
_cell.length_c   1.000
_cell.angle_alpha   90.00
_cell.angle_beta   90.00
_cell.angle_gamma   90.00
#
_symmetry.space_group_name_H-M   'P 1'
#
loop_
_entity.id
_entity.type
_entity.pdbx_description
1 polymer ?
#
loop_
_entity_poly.entity_id
_entity_poly.type
_entity_poly.pdbx_seq_one_letter_code
_entity_poly.pdbx_strand_id
1 'polypeptide(L)'
;EQPYQPEWLTSALGELATVALDVWQGEHTRLFTFPAVCPPFASTFLEDGVLDGHRAGELERFYGQYDLAIQGLPADYLGTMAEFIGFFLEKDDTSAAADFYREYLADWLDRFCDCLERHAEFMFYRELAGEIRRQARGLRP
;
A
#
# COMPACT_ATOMS: atom_id res chain seq x y z
N GLU A 1 -10.03 27.28 -3.24
CA GLU A 1 -10.12 26.50 -1.99
C GLU A 1 -8.73 25.95 -1.71
N GLN A 2 -8.24 26.01 -0.46
CA GLN A 2 -7.01 25.27 -0.14
C GLN A 2 -7.36 23.77 -0.16
N PRO A 3 -6.57 22.92 -0.84
CA PRO A 3 -6.81 21.49 -0.80
C PRO A 3 -6.71 21.00 0.64
N TYR A 4 -7.59 20.08 1.02
CA TYR A 4 -7.53 19.41 2.32
C TYR A 4 -6.14 18.79 2.50
N GLN A 5 -5.47 19.14 3.60
CA GLN A 5 -4.21 18.53 4.01
C GLN A 5 -4.46 17.75 5.31
N PRO A 6 -4.31 16.41 5.31
CA PRO A 6 -4.53 15.64 6.50
C PRO A 6 -3.44 15.93 7.53
N GLU A 7 -3.83 16.08 8.79
CA GLU A 7 -2.92 16.52 9.87
C GLU A 7 -1.68 15.62 10.01
N TRP A 8 -1.82 14.32 9.75
CA TRP A 8 -0.73 13.35 9.85
C TRP A 8 0.43 13.64 8.90
N LEU A 9 0.21 14.38 7.80
CA LEU A 9 1.27 14.75 6.85
C LEU A 9 2.07 15.99 7.26
N THR A 10 1.61 16.77 8.24
CA THR A 10 2.13 18.11 8.50
C THR A 10 3.64 18.11 8.76
N SER A 11 4.11 17.19 9.61
CA SER A 11 5.53 17.07 9.96
C SER A 11 6.36 16.56 8.78
N ALA A 12 5.90 15.50 8.11
CA ALA A 12 6.54 14.97 6.90
C ALA A 12 6.65 16.01 5.77
N LEU A 13 5.63 16.85 5.56
CA LEU A 13 5.68 17.92 4.56
C LEU A 13 6.76 18.96 4.90
N GLY A 14 6.93 19.29 6.18
CA GLY A 14 8.01 20.17 6.63
C GLY A 14 9.39 19.59 6.34
N GLU A 15 9.60 18.29 6.58
CA GLU A 15 10.83 17.58 6.22
C GLU A 15 11.06 17.60 4.71
N LEU A 16 10.08 17.10 3.93
CA LEU A 16 10.20 16.95 2.47
C LEU A 16 10.39 18.29 1.75
N ALA A 17 9.86 19.40 2.27
CA ALA A 17 10.07 20.73 1.70
C ALA A 17 11.54 21.17 1.71
N THR A 18 12.39 20.53 2.53
CA THR A 18 13.83 20.81 2.62
C THR A 18 14.70 19.79 1.89
N VAL A 19 14.10 18.71 1.38
CA VAL A 19 14.80 17.60 0.71
C VAL A 19 14.82 17.85 -0.79
N ALA A 20 15.98 17.64 -1.42
CA ALA A 20 16.10 17.72 -2.87
C ALA A 20 15.33 16.57 -3.53
N LEU A 21 14.71 16.82 -4.69
CA LEU A 21 13.83 15.85 -5.35
C LEU A 21 14.53 14.53 -5.68
N ASP A 22 15.78 14.58 -6.13
CA ASP A 22 16.59 13.41 -6.46
C ASP A 22 16.88 12.54 -5.23
N VAL A 23 17.11 13.17 -4.07
CA VAL A 23 17.25 12.48 -2.78
C VAL A 23 15.95 11.79 -2.39
N TRP A 24 14.81 12.47 -2.56
CA TRP A 24 13.50 11.85 -2.31
C TRP A 24 13.21 10.66 -3.26
N GLN A 25 13.45 10.85 -4.56
CA GLN A 25 13.29 9.78 -5.55
C GLN A 25 14.23 8.61 -5.31
N GLY A 26 15.45 8.86 -4.83
CA GLY A 26 16.41 7.84 -4.43
C GLY A 26 15.88 6.95 -3.31
N GLU A 27 15.31 7.55 -2.26
CA GLU A 27 14.70 6.80 -1.16
C GLU A 27 13.47 6.01 -1.63
N HIS A 28 12.59 6.63 -2.42
CA HIS A 28 11.43 5.93 -3.00
C HIS A 28 11.86 4.70 -3.79
N THR A 29 12.90 4.86 -4.62
CA THR A 29 13.46 3.78 -5.45
C THR A 29 14.01 2.68 -4.55
N ARG A 30 14.80 3.02 -3.52
CA ARG A 30 15.36 2.06 -2.56
C ARG A 30 14.29 1.27 -1.81
N LEU A 31 13.21 1.93 -1.40
CA LEU A 31 12.14 1.29 -0.64
C LEU A 31 11.28 0.39 -1.52
N PHE A 32 10.93 0.81 -2.73
CA PHE A 32 9.83 0.18 -3.49
C PHE A 32 10.21 -0.38 -4.87
N THR A 33 11.32 0.02 -5.47
CA THR A 33 11.70 -0.41 -6.83
C THR A 33 12.74 -1.53 -6.79
N PHE A 34 12.49 -2.62 -7.52
CA PHE A 34 13.27 -3.85 -7.39
C PHE A 34 14.74 -3.69 -7.85
N PRO A 35 15.73 -4.20 -7.08
CA PRO A 35 15.61 -4.88 -5.79
C PRO A 35 15.27 -3.91 -4.65
N ALA A 36 14.10 -4.10 -4.06
CA ALA A 36 13.49 -3.18 -3.11
C ALA A 36 13.69 -3.66 -1.67
N VAL A 37 13.83 -2.74 -0.73
CA VAL A 37 13.92 -3.08 0.70
C VAL A 37 12.56 -3.44 1.30
N CYS A 38 11.51 -2.71 0.91
CA CYS A 38 10.13 -2.92 1.36
C CYS A 38 9.20 -3.05 0.14
N PRO A 39 9.37 -4.10 -0.69
CA PRO A 39 8.58 -4.29 -1.90
C PRO A 39 7.07 -4.24 -1.59
N PRO A 40 6.28 -3.38 -2.25
CA PRO A 40 4.86 -3.17 -1.92
C PRO A 40 3.94 -4.23 -2.54
N PHE A 41 4.33 -5.52 -2.48
CA PHE A 41 3.61 -6.63 -3.11
C PHE A 41 3.36 -7.73 -2.08
N ALA A 42 2.12 -8.25 -2.01
CA ALA A 42 1.78 -9.28 -1.04
C ALA A 42 2.65 -10.54 -1.17
N SER A 43 2.90 -11.00 -2.39
CA SER A 43 3.68 -12.20 -2.69
C SER A 43 5.09 -12.12 -2.10
N THR A 44 5.70 -10.94 -2.08
CA THR A 44 7.07 -10.79 -1.53
C THR A 44 7.13 -11.05 -0.02
N PHE A 45 6.05 -10.79 0.71
CA PHE A 45 5.97 -11.08 2.14
C PHE A 45 5.47 -12.50 2.43
N LEU A 46 4.60 -13.04 1.59
CA LEU A 46 3.93 -14.32 1.80
C LEU A 46 4.69 -15.51 1.19
N GLU A 47 5.49 -15.27 0.15
CA GLU A 47 6.12 -16.29 -0.70
C GLU A 47 7.64 -16.06 -0.80
N ASP A 48 8.29 -15.78 0.34
CA ASP A 48 9.76 -15.69 0.49
C ASP A 48 10.46 -14.77 -0.53
N GLY A 49 9.87 -13.60 -0.81
CA GLY A 49 10.45 -12.59 -1.71
C GLY A 49 10.17 -12.81 -3.20
N VAL A 50 9.35 -13.81 -3.56
CA VAL A 50 8.89 -14.00 -4.94
C VAL A 50 7.98 -12.84 -5.35
N LEU A 51 8.29 -12.20 -6.47
CA LEU A 51 7.41 -11.24 -7.15
C LEU A 51 6.45 -11.98 -8.06
N ASP A 52 5.24 -11.46 -8.19
CA ASP A 52 4.20 -12.00 -9.09
C ASP A 52 3.89 -13.48 -8.79
N GLY A 53 3.71 -13.75 -7.49
CA GLY A 53 3.50 -15.09 -6.95
C GLY A 53 2.05 -15.57 -7.07
N HIS A 54 1.73 -16.63 -6.30
CA HIS A 54 0.39 -17.20 -6.26
C HIS A 54 -0.69 -16.16 -5.90
N ARG A 55 -0.40 -15.29 -4.93
CA ARG A 55 -1.32 -14.21 -4.52
C ARG A 55 -1.66 -13.24 -5.66
N ALA A 56 -0.70 -12.92 -6.52
CA ALA A 56 -0.94 -12.08 -7.68
C ALA A 56 -1.94 -12.75 -8.64
N GLY A 57 -1.74 -14.03 -8.96
CA GLY A 57 -2.67 -14.78 -9.82
C GLY A 57 -4.05 -15.06 -9.21
N GLU A 58 -4.17 -15.09 -7.88
CA GLU A 58 -5.46 -15.09 -7.18
C GLU A 58 -6.20 -13.77 -7.37
N LEU A 59 -5.51 -12.66 -7.14
CA LEU A 59 -6.07 -11.32 -7.27
C LEU A 59 -6.44 -10.97 -8.72
N GLU A 60 -5.64 -11.36 -9.72
CA GLU A 60 -6.00 -11.18 -11.13
C GLU A 60 -7.34 -11.84 -11.47
N ARG A 61 -7.55 -13.08 -11.02
CA ARG A 61 -8.82 -13.78 -11.22
C ARG A 61 -9.97 -13.12 -10.49
N PHE A 62 -9.72 -12.65 -9.27
CA PHE A 62 -10.73 -11.95 -8.47
C PHE A 62 -11.15 -10.63 -9.14
N TYR A 63 -10.20 -9.79 -9.53
CA TYR A 63 -10.50 -8.54 -10.24
C TYR A 63 -11.24 -8.78 -11.56
N GLY A 64 -10.91 -9.87 -12.28
CA GLY A 64 -11.62 -10.28 -13.48
C GLY A 64 -13.11 -10.58 -13.28
N GLN A 65 -13.55 -10.91 -12.06
CA GLN A 65 -14.98 -11.08 -11.73
C GLN A 65 -15.76 -9.75 -11.77
N TYR A 66 -15.04 -8.63 -11.75
CA TYR A 66 -15.57 -7.27 -11.84
C TYR A 66 -15.32 -6.62 -13.20
N ASP A 67 -14.95 -7.41 -14.21
CA ASP A 67 -14.54 -6.95 -15.55
C ASP A 67 -13.35 -5.97 -15.53
N LEU A 68 -12.51 -6.06 -14.49
CA LEU A 68 -11.31 -5.25 -14.33
C LEU A 68 -10.06 -6.05 -14.74
N ALA A 69 -9.25 -5.43 -15.60
CA ALA A 69 -7.97 -5.99 -16.03
C ALA A 69 -6.81 -5.16 -15.45
N ILE A 70 -5.89 -5.83 -14.76
CA ILE A 70 -4.69 -5.19 -14.22
C ILE A 70 -3.71 -4.87 -15.34
N GLN A 71 -3.05 -3.71 -15.25
CA GLN A 71 -2.07 -3.24 -16.22
C GLN A 71 -0.81 -2.73 -15.49
N GLY A 72 0.36 -3.09 -16.00
CA GLY A 72 1.64 -2.52 -15.58
C GLY A 72 2.30 -3.23 -14.38
N LEU A 73 1.63 -3.25 -13.23
CA LEU A 73 2.15 -3.88 -12.00
C LEU A 73 1.40 -5.19 -11.68
N PRO A 74 2.04 -6.16 -10.99
CA PRO A 74 1.35 -7.32 -10.43
C PRO A 74 0.10 -6.95 -9.64
N ALA A 75 -0.93 -7.81 -9.72
CA ALA A 75 -2.25 -7.58 -9.11
C ALA A 75 -2.23 -7.48 -7.57
N ASP A 76 -1.20 -7.99 -6.94
CA ASP A 76 -0.96 -7.95 -5.50
C ASP A 76 -0.16 -6.73 -5.03
N TYR A 77 0.04 -5.75 -5.92
CA TYR A 77 0.56 -4.44 -5.55
C TYR A 77 -0.39 -3.74 -4.57
N LEU A 78 0.16 -3.23 -3.46
CA LEU A 78 -0.62 -2.58 -2.41
C LEU A 78 -1.50 -1.44 -2.92
N GLY A 79 -0.99 -0.65 -3.88
CA GLY A 79 -1.75 0.46 -4.47
C GLY A 79 -3.02 -0.04 -5.17
N THR A 80 -2.90 -1.06 -6.01
CA THR A 80 -4.04 -1.68 -6.71
C THR A 80 -5.06 -2.24 -5.72
N MET A 81 -4.59 -2.90 -4.65
CA MET A 81 -5.47 -3.46 -3.62
C MET A 81 -6.19 -2.37 -2.83
N ALA A 82 -5.53 -1.25 -2.55
CA ALA A 82 -6.14 -0.10 -1.88
C ALA A 82 -7.16 0.62 -2.77
N GLU A 83 -6.90 0.74 -4.08
CA GLU A 83 -7.88 1.23 -5.06
C GLU A 83 -9.12 0.35 -5.07
N PHE A 84 -8.96 -0.97 -4.97
CA PHE A 84 -10.08 -1.91 -4.94
C PHE A 84 -10.92 -1.80 -3.65
N ILE A 85 -10.29 -1.55 -2.50
CA ILE A 85 -11.02 -1.17 -1.28
C ILE A 85 -11.81 0.11 -1.51
N GLY A 86 -11.17 1.13 -2.09
CA GLY A 86 -11.82 2.40 -2.43
C GLY A 86 -13.05 2.21 -3.32
N PHE A 87 -12.95 1.36 -4.34
CA PHE A 87 -14.06 1.00 -5.23
C PHE A 87 -15.29 0.44 -4.50
N PHE A 88 -15.09 -0.37 -3.46
CA PHE A 88 -16.21 -0.85 -2.63
C PHE A 88 -16.77 0.26 -1.74
N LEU A 89 -15.91 1.06 -1.13
CA LEU A 89 -16.32 2.15 -0.25
C LEU A 89 -17.10 3.25 -1.00
N GLU A 90 -16.75 3.56 -2.24
CA GLU A 90 -17.48 4.50 -3.10
C GLU A 90 -18.91 4.03 -3.43
N LYS A 91 -19.17 2.73 -3.30
CA LYS A 91 -20.50 2.12 -3.48
C LYS A 91 -21.24 1.87 -2.17
N ASP A 92 -20.72 2.41 -1.06
CA ASP A 92 -21.19 2.16 0.31
C ASP A 92 -21.20 0.66 0.70
N ASP A 93 -20.40 -0.18 0.03
CA ASP A 93 -20.28 -1.61 0.32
C ASP A 93 -19.15 -1.89 1.31
N THR A 94 -19.36 -1.46 2.55
CA THR A 94 -18.36 -1.61 3.63
C THR A 94 -18.10 -3.08 3.99
N SER A 95 -19.07 -3.98 3.75
CA SER A 95 -18.90 -5.41 3.98
C SER A 95 -17.92 -6.01 2.99
N ALA A 96 -18.07 -5.73 1.70
CA ALA A 96 -17.14 -6.21 0.68
C ALA A 96 -15.73 -5.64 0.88
N ALA A 97 -15.61 -4.37 1.30
CA ALA A 97 -14.32 -3.77 1.65
C ALA A 97 -13.64 -4.49 2.83
N ALA A 98 -14.39 -4.80 3.90
CA ALA A 98 -13.87 -5.52 5.06
C ALA A 98 -13.51 -6.98 4.73
N ASP A 99 -14.31 -7.63 3.89
CA ASP A 99 -14.06 -8.99 3.42
C ASP A 99 -12.78 -9.05 2.56
N PHE A 100 -12.63 -8.12 1.62
CA PHE A 100 -11.42 -8.01 0.79
C PHE A 100 -10.18 -7.74 1.64
N TYR A 101 -10.26 -6.82 2.61
CA TYR A 101 -9.16 -6.56 3.54
C TYR A 101 -8.75 -7.82 4.31
N ARG A 102 -9.74 -8.55 4.86
CA ARG A 102 -9.50 -9.75 5.66
C ARG A 102 -8.86 -10.87 4.83
N GLU A 103 -9.30 -11.03 3.58
CA GLU A 103 -8.84 -12.09 2.70
C GLU A 103 -7.46 -11.79 2.08
N TYR A 104 -7.24 -10.54 1.65
CA TYR A 104 -6.08 -10.22 0.80
C TYR A 104 -5.02 -9.31 1.45
N LEU A 105 -5.33 -8.59 2.54
CA LEU A 105 -4.38 -7.64 3.16
C LEU A 105 -3.95 -8.04 4.57
N ALA A 106 -4.84 -8.61 5.38
CA ALA A 106 -4.62 -8.79 6.81
C ALA A 106 -3.40 -9.65 7.17
N ASP A 107 -2.98 -10.57 6.30
CA ASP A 107 -1.88 -11.51 6.54
C ASP A 107 -0.48 -10.93 6.25
N TRP A 108 -0.38 -9.79 5.57
CA TRP A 108 0.90 -9.20 5.18
C TRP A 108 1.03 -7.69 5.41
N LEU A 109 -0.07 -6.95 5.47
CA LEU A 109 -0.03 -5.48 5.54
C LEU A 109 0.74 -4.97 6.76
N ASP A 110 0.56 -5.60 7.91
CA ASP A 110 1.28 -5.22 9.12
C ASP A 110 2.80 -5.46 8.98
N ARG A 111 3.22 -6.52 8.27
CA ARG A 111 4.64 -6.80 7.97
C ARG A 111 5.24 -5.79 7.01
N PHE A 112 4.47 -5.35 6.01
CA PHE A 112 4.88 -4.27 5.11
C PHE A 112 5.06 -2.95 5.87
N CYS A 113 4.11 -2.60 6.73
CA CYS A 113 4.21 -1.40 7.56
C CYS A 113 5.40 -1.46 8.52
N ASP A 114 5.66 -2.62 9.14
CA ASP A 114 6.86 -2.85 9.96
C ASP A 114 8.15 -2.71 9.17
N CYS A 115 8.16 -3.12 7.89
CA CYS A 115 9.32 -2.91 7.02
C CYS A 115 9.57 -1.41 6.82
N LEU A 116 8.53 -0.66 6.45
CA LEU A 116 8.64 0.78 6.22
C LEU A 116 9.10 1.53 7.47
N GLU A 117 8.50 1.26 8.62
CA GLU A 117 8.87 1.93 9.88
C GLU A 117 10.32 1.68 10.27
N ARG A 118 10.84 0.47 10.00
CA ARG A 118 12.23 0.09 10.32
C ARG A 118 13.24 0.64 9.33
N HIS A 119 12.90 0.66 8.05
CA HIS A 119 13.87 0.87 6.98
C HIS A 119 13.80 2.25 6.33
N ALA A 120 12.70 3.00 6.46
CA ALA A 120 12.59 4.32 5.87
C ALA A 120 13.50 5.34 6.57
N GLU A 121 14.16 6.17 5.78
CA GLU A 121 14.96 7.30 6.26
C GLU A 121 14.09 8.53 6.53
N PHE A 122 13.07 8.77 5.70
CA PHE A 122 12.18 9.94 5.83
C PHE A 122 10.97 9.66 6.72
N MET A 123 10.58 10.67 7.50
CA MET A 123 9.36 10.66 8.31
C MET A 123 8.14 10.35 7.46
N PHE A 124 8.08 10.87 6.23
CA PHE A 124 6.98 10.63 5.30
C PHE A 124 6.59 9.16 5.17
N TYR A 125 7.56 8.27 4.92
CA TYR A 125 7.27 6.85 4.71
C TYR A 125 6.93 6.11 6.02
N ARG A 126 7.48 6.57 7.15
CA ARG A 126 7.13 6.03 8.48
C ARG A 126 5.71 6.43 8.89
N GLU A 127 5.37 7.70 8.68
CA GLU A 127 4.02 8.22 8.95
C GLU A 127 2.99 7.60 8.00
N LEU A 128 3.36 7.34 6.73
CA LEU A 128 2.53 6.59 5.79
C LEU A 128 2.19 5.18 6.31
N ALA A 129 3.15 4.45 6.86
CA ALA A 129 2.90 3.14 7.46
C ALA A 129 1.91 3.22 8.64
N GLY A 130 2.07 4.23 9.49
CA GLY A 130 1.14 4.52 10.58
C GLY A 130 -0.27 4.85 10.09
N GLU A 131 -0.39 5.65 9.03
CA GLU A 131 -1.67 6.02 8.42
C GLU A 131 -2.35 4.81 7.77
N ILE A 132 -1.62 3.99 7.03
CA ILE A 132 -2.14 2.74 6.43
C ILE A 132 -2.75 1.87 7.53
N ARG A 133 -2.06 1.68 8.66
CA ARG A 133 -2.59 0.93 9.80
C ARG A 133 -3.83 1.57 10.40
N ARG A 134 -3.86 2.91 10.51
CA ARG A 134 -5.02 3.63 11.05
C ARG A 134 -6.25 3.42 10.17
N GLN A 135 -6.10 3.51 8.85
CA GLN A 135 -7.18 3.26 7.89
C GLN A 135 -7.62 1.79 7.92
N ALA A 136 -6.67 0.86 7.95
CA ALA A 136 -6.94 -0.57 8.05
C ALA A 136 -7.76 -0.96 9.29
N ARG A 137 -7.64 -0.23 10.41
CA ARG A 137 -8.48 -0.46 11.60
C ARG A 137 -9.96 -0.21 11.35
N GLY A 138 -10.32 0.70 10.45
CA GLY A 138 -11.71 0.94 10.06
C GLY A 138 -12.34 -0.19 9.23
N LEU A 139 -11.50 -1.07 8.67
CA LEU A 139 -11.92 -2.24 7.87
C LEU A 139 -11.89 -3.54 8.70
N ARG A 140 -11.40 -3.49 9.95
CA ARG A 140 -11.44 -4.64 10.85
C ARG A 140 -12.87 -4.78 11.40
N PRO A 141 -13.42 -6.01 11.47
CA PRO A 141 -14.76 -6.26 12.00
C PRO A 141 -14.86 -5.92 13.50
#